data_AF-A0A2M6YE97-F1
#
_entry.id   AF-A0A2M6YE97-F1
#
_cell.length_a   1.000
_cell.length_b   1.000
_cell.length_c   1.000
_cell.angle_alpha   90.00
_cell.angle_beta   90.00
_cell.angle_gamma   90.00
#
_symmetry.space_group_name_H-M   'P 1'
#
loop_
_entity.id
_entity.type
_entity.pdbx_description
1 polymer ?
#
loop_
_entity_poly.entity_id
_entity_poly.type
_entity_poly.pdbx_seq_one_letter_code
_entity_poly.pdbx_strand_id
1 'polypeptide(L)'
;LDVGIELDSLVGLISQDSLDLYLHRLEAFYRRLTGTDSNYAARDWIEAKFRSFGYDSVVIDPFTGVQLGGGGSVQSYNVIAV
;
A
#
# COMPACT_ATOMS: atom_id res chain seq x y z
N LEU A 1 -34.72 11.76 10.83
CA LEU A 1 -33.99 12.22 9.63
C LEU A 1 -32.87 11.22 9.44
N ASP A 2 -33.06 10.30 8.51
CA ASP A 2 -32.01 9.37 8.10
C ASP A 2 -30.96 10.20 7.37
N VAL A 3 -29.84 10.51 8.04
CA VAL A 3 -28.72 11.25 7.43
C VAL A 3 -27.85 10.22 6.70
N GLY A 4 -28.47 9.44 5.82
CA GLY A 4 -27.79 8.56 4.91
C GLY A 4 -27.20 9.43 3.82
N ILE A 5 -25.88 9.55 3.77
CA ILE A 5 -25.21 10.16 2.62
C ILE A 5 -25.66 9.35 1.39
N GLU A 6 -26.26 10.02 0.40
CA GLU A 6 -26.66 9.35 -0.84
C GLU A 6 -25.43 8.72 -1.50
N LEU A 7 -25.57 7.50 -2.01
CA LEU A 7 -24.46 6.71 -2.56
C LEU A 7 -23.63 7.50 -3.57
N ASP A 8 -24.28 8.29 -4.42
CA ASP A 8 -23.63 9.13 -5.43
C ASP A 8 -22.74 10.22 -4.80
N SER A 9 -23.16 10.76 -3.65
CA SER A 9 -22.37 11.73 -2.90
C SER A 9 -21.12 11.07 -2.27
N LEU A 10 -21.22 9.82 -1.82
CA LEU A 10 -20.06 9.07 -1.34
C LEU A 10 -19.08 8.75 -2.48
N VAL A 11 -19.58 8.32 -3.63
CA VAL A 11 -18.77 8.07 -4.83
C VAL A 11 -18.07 9.34 -5.30
N GLY A 12 -18.75 10.50 -5.20
CA GLY A 12 -18.19 11.80 -5.54
C GLY A 12 -16.98 12.25 -4.72
N LEU A 13 -16.73 11.63 -3.55
CA LEU A 13 -15.53 11.90 -2.75
C LEU A 13 -14.27 11.22 -3.33
N ILE A 14 -14.43 10.27 -4.24
CA ILE A 14 -13.32 9.54 -4.85
C ILE A 14 -12.68 10.42 -5.94
N SER A 15 -11.40 10.74 -5.77
CA SER A 15 -10.60 11.38 -6.81
C SER A 15 -9.97 10.33 -7.72
N GLN A 16 -10.46 10.22 -8.97
CA GLN A 16 -9.91 9.29 -9.97
C GLN A 16 -8.44 9.59 -10.29
N ASP A 17 -8.08 10.86 -10.47
CA ASP A 17 -6.69 11.29 -10.71
C ASP A 17 -5.73 10.80 -9.61
N SER A 18 -6.20 10.81 -8.36
CA SER A 18 -5.40 10.31 -7.24
C SER A 18 -5.20 8.79 -7.33
N LEU A 19 -6.25 8.04 -7.66
CA LEU A 19 -6.17 6.58 -7.84
C LEU A 19 -5.19 6.22 -8.96
N ASP A 20 -5.27 6.89 -10.10
CA ASP A 20 -4.37 6.67 -11.24
C ASP A 20 -2.93 7.01 -10.89
N LEU A 21 -2.69 8.11 -10.18
CA LEU A 21 -1.36 8.48 -9.72
C LEU A 21 -0.78 7.44 -8.75
N TYR A 22 -1.59 6.89 -7.85
CA TYR A 22 -1.14 5.84 -6.92
C TYR A 22 -0.84 4.54 -7.64
N LEU A 23 -1.68 4.16 -8.62
CA LEU A 23 -1.45 3.00 -9.46
C LEU A 23 -0.13 3.12 -10.23
N HIS A 24 0.06 4.22 -10.97
CA HIS A 24 1.28 4.44 -11.74
C HIS A 24 2.53 4.51 -10.88
N ARG A 25 2.42 5.07 -9.67
CA ARG A 25 3.53 5.06 -8.72
C ARG A 25 3.90 3.64 -8.30
N LEU A 26 2.91 2.78 -8.05
CA LEU A 26 3.13 1.39 -7.67
C LEU A 26 3.68 0.55 -8.83
N GLU A 27 3.28 0.82 -10.06
CA GLU A 27 3.81 0.20 -11.29
C GLU A 27 5.27 0.62 -11.55
N ALA A 28 5.62 1.86 -11.23
CA ALA A 28 6.98 2.39 -11.41
C ALA A 28 8.05 1.68 -10.55
N PHE A 29 7.66 0.94 -9.51
CA PHE A 29 8.59 0.10 -8.74
C PHE A 29 9.00 -1.19 -9.48
N TYR A 30 8.56 -1.39 -10.72
CA TYR A 30 8.87 -2.57 -11.54
C TYR A 30 8.42 -3.88 -10.85
N ARG A 31 9.28 -4.91 -10.82
CA ARG A 31 8.99 -6.21 -10.19
C ARG A 31 9.16 -6.13 -8.68
N ARG A 32 8.05 -6.14 -7.97
CA ARG A 32 7.98 -6.16 -6.50
C ARG A 32 8.03 -7.59 -5.92
N LEU A 33 8.96 -8.40 -6.42
CA LEU A 33 9.18 -9.75 -5.90
C LEU A 33 9.62 -9.69 -4.44
N THR A 34 9.16 -10.63 -3.60
CA THR A 34 9.51 -10.68 -2.18
C THR A 34 11.03 -10.62 -1.98
N GLY A 35 11.44 -9.74 -1.07
CA GLY A 35 12.84 -9.60 -0.67
C GLY A 35 13.72 -8.77 -1.61
N THR A 36 13.17 -8.15 -2.67
CA THR A 36 13.92 -7.26 -3.57
C THR A 36 13.86 -5.81 -3.13
N ASP A 37 14.83 -5.00 -3.57
CA ASP A 37 14.86 -3.55 -3.30
C ASP A 37 13.59 -2.84 -3.78
N SER A 38 13.07 -3.24 -4.95
CA SER A 38 11.79 -2.75 -5.48
C SER A 38 10.60 -3.04 -4.55
N ASN A 39 10.58 -4.21 -3.90
CA ASN A 39 9.54 -4.57 -2.94
C ASN A 39 9.66 -3.72 -1.66
N TYR A 40 10.87 -3.52 -1.15
CA TYR A 40 11.10 -2.68 0.04
C TYR A 40 10.79 -1.20 -0.24
N ALA A 41 11.18 -0.68 -1.41
CA ALA A 41 10.84 0.69 -1.81
C ALA A 41 9.32 0.90 -1.95
N ALA A 42 8.60 -0.10 -2.47
CA ALA A 42 7.15 -0.05 -2.53
C ALA A 42 6.50 -0.10 -1.13
N ARG A 43 7.03 -0.94 -0.22
CA ARG A 43 6.60 -1.01 1.19
C ARG A 43 6.73 0.36 1.86
N ASP A 44 7.89 1.00 1.74
CA ASP A 44 8.16 2.30 2.37
C ASP A 44 7.26 3.40 1.80
N TRP A 45 6.98 3.35 0.50
CA TRP A 45 6.04 4.29 -0.10
C TRP A 45 4.60 4.11 0.39
N ILE A 46 4.13 2.86 0.55
CA ILE A 46 2.79 2.58 1.09
C ILE A 46 2.69 3.07 2.54
N GLU A 47 3.70 2.79 3.36
CA GLU A 47 3.77 3.25 4.76
C GLU A 47 3.71 4.78 4.86
N ALA A 48 4.54 5.48 4.08
CA ALA A 48 4.54 6.93 4.01
C ALA A 48 3.20 7.48 3.49
N LYS A 49 2.55 6.78 2.55
CA LYS A 49 1.24 7.21 2.03
C LYS A 49 0.13 7.11 3.06
N PHE A 50 0.07 6.03 3.84
CA PHE A 50 -0.87 5.93 4.95
C PHE A 50 -0.66 7.07 5.95
N ARG A 51 0.59 7.36 6.34
CA ARG A 51 0.86 8.53 7.20
C ARG A 51 0.40 9.85 6.57
N SER A 52 0.57 10.02 5.26
CA SER A 52 0.13 11.23 4.56
C SER A 52 -1.41 11.42 4.53
N PHE A 53 -2.17 10.33 4.71
CA PHE A 53 -3.63 10.40 4.85
C PHE A 53 -4.08 10.71 6.28
N GLY A 54 -3.14 10.78 7.24
CA GLY A 54 -3.44 11.07 8.64
C GLY A 54 -3.66 9.83 9.52
N TYR A 55 -3.25 8.63 9.07
CA TYR A 55 -3.21 7.48 9.97
C TYR A 55 -2.11 7.66 11.01
N ASP A 56 -2.49 7.67 12.28
CA ASP A 56 -1.58 7.87 13.41
C ASP A 56 -0.74 6.61 13.68
N SER A 57 -1.34 5.42 13.48
CA SER A 57 -0.68 4.13 13.69
C SER A 57 -0.45 3.42 12.36
N VAL A 58 0.78 3.51 11.85
CA VAL A 58 1.24 2.71 10.70
C VAL A 58 2.44 1.86 11.14
N VAL A 59 2.32 0.55 10.99
CA VAL A 59 3.30 -0.45 11.46
C VAL A 59 3.79 -1.28 10.29
N ILE A 60 5.11 -1.48 10.23
CA ILE A 60 5.75 -2.46 9.37
C ILE A 60 5.95 -3.73 10.21
N ASP A 61 5.20 -4.78 9.90
CA ASP A 61 5.20 -6.04 10.64
C ASP A 61 6.09 -7.08 9.93
N PRO A 62 7.26 -7.43 10.50
CA PRO A 62 8.23 -8.32 9.86
C PRO A 62 7.87 -9.81 10.03
N PHE A 63 8.07 -10.59 8.97
CA PHE A 63 7.99 -12.05 9.02
C PHE A 63 8.96 -12.71 8.03
N THR A 64 9.19 -14.01 8.17
CA THR A 64 10.00 -14.77 7.21
C THR A 64 9.12 -15.31 6.08
N GLY A 65 9.39 -14.87 4.85
CA GLY A 65 8.75 -15.37 3.64
C GLY A 65 9.72 -16.18 2.78
N VAL A 66 9.26 -16.62 1.60
CA VAL A 66 10.08 -17.34 0.62
C VAL A 66 10.15 -16.54 -0.67
N GLN A 67 11.34 -16.41 -1.24
CA GLN A 67 11.51 -15.74 -2.52
C GLN A 67 11.21 -16.70 -3.68
N LEU A 68 10.26 -16.32 -4.54
CA LEU A 68 9.94 -17.07 -5.75
C LEU A 68 11.18 -17.14 -6.67
N GLY A 69 11.52 -18.34 -7.15
CA GLY A 69 12.65 -18.59 -8.05
C GLY A 69 14.01 -18.71 -7.36
N GLY A 70 14.16 -18.22 -6.13
CA GLY A 70 15.40 -18.34 -5.35
C GLY A 70 15.37 -19.43 -4.27
N GLY A 71 14.18 -19.82 -3.79
CA GLY A 71 14.00 -20.86 -2.76
C GLY A 71 14.51 -20.50 -1.37
N GLY A 72 15.21 -19.37 -1.22
CA GLY A 72 15.70 -18.84 0.05
C GLY A 72 14.60 -18.23 0.90
N SER A 73 14.72 -18.42 2.22
CA SER A 73 13.97 -17.62 3.19
C SER A 73 14.44 -16.17 3.12
N VAL A 74 13.49 -15.24 3.01
CA VAL A 74 13.76 -13.80 2.90
C VAL A 74 12.91 -13.02 3.88
N GLN A 75 13.47 -11.91 4.35
CA GLN A 75 12.73 -11.00 5.20
C GLN A 75 11.57 -10.37 4.41
N SER A 76 10.37 -10.49 4.97
CA SER A 76 9.12 -10.01 4.38
C SER A 76 8.39 -9.12 5.38
N TYR A 77 7.43 -8.33 4.89
CA TYR A 77 6.77 -7.33 5.71
C TYR A 77 5.31 -7.14 5.30
N ASN A 78 4.42 -7.06 6.28
CA ASN A 78 3.11 -6.44 6.11
C ASN A 78 3.22 -4.94 6.40
N VAL A 79 2.40 -4.12 5.75
CA VAL A 79 2.17 -2.72 6.15
C VAL A 79 0.75 -2.63 6.67
N ILE A 80 0.60 -2.25 7.95
CA ILE A 80 -0.68 -2.25 8.66
C ILE A 80 -0.94 -0.82 9.12
N ALA A 81 -2.05 -0.24 8.69
CA ALA A 81 -2.55 1.05 9.17
C ALA A 81 -3.81 0.82 10.01
N VAL A 82 -3.88 1.46 11.19
CA VAL A 82 -4.97 1.33 12.18
C VAL A 82 -5.47 2.72 12.55
#